data_AF-A0A060YIX8-F1
#
_entry.id   AF-A0A060YIX8-F1
#
_cell.length_a   1.000
_cell.length_b   1.000
_cell.length_c   1.000
_cell.angle_alpha   90.00
_cell.angle_beta   90.00
_cell.angle_gamma   90.00
#
_symmetry.space_group_name_H-M   'P 1'
#
loop_
_entity.id
_entity.type
_entity.pdbx_description
1 polymer ?
#
loop_
_entity_poly.entity_id
_entity_poly.type
_entity_poly.pdbx_seq_one_letter_code
_entity_poly.pdbx_strand_id
1 'polypeptide(L)'
;MKGASQCRTDLQNLTEKHEEARVLSSKIKQALEEMVEEGRTNQTRQLMNMERFLKRLGKTNVSLADCHQESVILGVNITVLEKEIEMHKEIEANLTSEITLHQEHIKFLQDNLTQTSHKWESCEALYSAVESQRIAAESQAKDCESNKQYLQKQLQMCKVNHHSEPVNGGVAASQSSILALSVVLFVSLHLITCECNITKR
;
A
#
# COMPACT_ATOMS: atom_id res chain seq x y z
N MET A 1 -73.63 -111.53 22.98
CA MET A 1 -73.97 -110.26 23.67
C MET A 1 -72.73 -109.83 24.45
N LYS A 2 -72.11 -108.68 24.14
CA LYS A 2 -71.00 -108.17 24.97
C LYS A 2 -71.54 -107.87 26.38
N GLY A 3 -70.90 -108.42 27.41
CA GLY A 3 -71.37 -108.35 28.80
C GLY A 3 -71.27 -106.95 29.39
N ALA A 4 -72.13 -106.65 30.36
CA ALA A 4 -72.24 -105.33 31.02
C ALA A 4 -70.90 -104.81 31.60
N SER A 5 -69.94 -105.69 31.91
CA SER A 5 -68.58 -105.32 32.35
C SER A 5 -67.76 -104.66 31.23
N GLN A 6 -67.82 -105.18 30.00
CA GLN A 6 -67.10 -104.65 28.85
C GLN A 6 -67.59 -103.24 28.49
N CYS A 7 -68.91 -103.04 28.52
CA CYS A 7 -69.53 -101.72 28.30
C CYS A 7 -69.06 -100.69 29.35
N ARG A 8 -68.90 -101.13 30.61
CA ARG A 8 -68.47 -100.26 31.71
C ARG A 8 -67.00 -99.84 31.57
N THR A 9 -66.12 -100.76 31.16
CA THR A 9 -64.71 -100.46 30.84
C THR A 9 -64.57 -99.54 29.64
N ASP A 10 -65.32 -99.81 28.56
CA ASP A 10 -65.30 -98.98 27.34
C ASP A 10 -65.80 -97.55 27.63
N LEU A 11 -66.83 -97.39 28.47
CA LEU A 11 -67.37 -96.09 28.87
C LEU A 11 -66.39 -95.29 29.74
N GLN A 12 -65.66 -95.96 30.64
CA GLN A 12 -64.61 -95.34 31.45
C GLN A 12 -63.43 -94.86 30.59
N ASN A 13 -62.95 -95.70 29.67
CA ASN A 13 -61.91 -95.34 28.70
C ASN A 13 -62.34 -94.16 27.79
N LEU A 14 -63.61 -94.15 27.35
CA LEU A 14 -64.13 -93.07 26.51
C LEU A 14 -64.22 -91.75 27.30
N THR A 15 -64.59 -91.83 28.58
CA THR A 15 -64.66 -90.66 29.47
C THR A 15 -63.27 -90.10 29.74
N GLU A 16 -62.29 -90.96 29.97
CA GLU A 16 -60.88 -90.57 30.17
C GLU A 16 -60.32 -89.89 28.92
N LYS A 17 -60.48 -90.48 27.73
CA LYS A 17 -60.05 -89.86 26.46
C LYS A 17 -60.74 -88.54 26.17
N HIS A 18 -62.03 -88.44 26.47
CA HIS A 18 -62.77 -87.19 26.32
C HIS A 18 -62.23 -86.12 27.26
N GLU A 19 -61.93 -86.48 28.51
CA GLU A 19 -61.37 -85.55 29.49
C GLU A 19 -59.95 -85.10 29.12
N GLU A 20 -59.10 -86.02 28.65
CA GLU A 20 -57.76 -85.69 28.13
C GLU A 20 -57.85 -84.73 26.94
N ALA A 21 -58.73 -84.99 25.98
CA ALA A 21 -58.94 -84.12 24.83
C ALA A 21 -59.48 -82.75 25.24
N ARG A 22 -60.38 -82.70 26.23
CA ARG A 22 -60.94 -81.46 26.78
C ARG A 22 -59.85 -80.61 27.44
N VAL A 23 -59.00 -81.23 28.26
CA VAL A 23 -57.88 -80.55 28.93
C VAL A 23 -56.85 -80.07 27.92
N LEU A 24 -56.47 -80.90 26.95
CA LEU A 24 -55.55 -80.52 25.88
C LEU A 24 -56.10 -79.35 25.04
N SER A 25 -57.38 -79.42 24.66
CA SER A 25 -58.05 -78.34 23.94
C SER A 25 -58.06 -77.03 24.73
N SER A 26 -58.28 -77.09 26.04
CA SER A 26 -58.24 -75.91 26.91
C SER A 26 -56.83 -75.30 26.97
N LYS A 27 -55.79 -76.13 27.06
CA LYS A 27 -54.39 -75.67 27.08
C LYS A 27 -53.99 -75.02 25.75
N ILE A 28 -54.36 -75.65 24.62
CA ILE A 28 -54.09 -75.09 23.29
C ILE A 28 -54.80 -73.75 23.10
N LYS A 29 -56.07 -73.66 23.53
CA LYS A 29 -56.83 -72.41 23.47
C LYS A 29 -56.14 -71.30 24.27
N GLN A 30 -55.73 -71.58 25.51
CA GLN A 30 -55.03 -70.61 26.35
C GLN A 30 -53.71 -70.15 25.72
N ALA A 31 -52.88 -71.09 25.24
CA ALA A 31 -51.62 -70.76 24.57
C ALA A 31 -51.83 -69.90 23.31
N LEU A 32 -52.90 -70.18 22.54
CA LEU A 32 -53.25 -69.39 21.37
C LEU A 32 -53.70 -67.97 21.75
N GLU A 33 -54.49 -67.81 22.81
CA GLU A 33 -54.92 -66.51 23.33
C GLU A 33 -53.71 -65.68 23.80
N GLU A 34 -52.77 -66.30 24.52
CA GLU A 34 -51.51 -65.66 24.95
C GLU A 34 -50.67 -65.20 23.75
N MET A 35 -50.48 -66.07 22.73
CA MET A 35 -49.74 -65.69 21.52
C MET A 35 -50.42 -64.58 20.73
N VAL A 36 -51.75 -64.57 20.65
CA VAL A 36 -52.50 -63.51 19.97
C VAL A 36 -52.32 -62.18 20.70
N GLU A 37 -52.36 -62.18 22.02
CA GLU A 37 -52.20 -60.96 22.81
C GLU A 37 -50.75 -60.43 22.77
N GLU A 38 -49.76 -61.33 22.80
CA GLU A 38 -48.36 -60.96 22.56
C GLU A 38 -48.18 -60.40 21.13
N GLY A 39 -48.82 -61.01 20.14
CA GLY A 39 -48.85 -60.51 18.76
C GLY A 39 -49.42 -59.09 18.66
N ARG A 40 -50.56 -58.83 19.32
CA ARG A 40 -51.21 -57.52 19.34
C ARG A 40 -50.37 -56.45 20.03
N THR A 41 -49.78 -56.76 21.18
CA THR A 41 -48.92 -55.84 21.92
C THR A 41 -47.65 -55.52 21.12
N ASN A 42 -47.05 -56.52 20.47
CA ASN A 42 -45.91 -56.35 19.58
C ASN A 42 -46.26 -55.48 18.37
N GLN A 43 -47.39 -55.74 17.70
CA GLN A 43 -47.86 -54.94 16.57
C GLN A 43 -48.09 -53.48 16.97
N THR A 44 -48.78 -53.24 18.09
CA THR A 44 -49.04 -51.89 18.60
C THR A 44 -47.74 -51.15 18.88
N ARG A 45 -46.78 -51.81 19.53
CA ARG A 45 -45.45 -51.24 19.81
C ARG A 45 -44.69 -50.89 18.53
N GLN A 46 -44.76 -51.74 17.50
CA GLN A 46 -44.13 -51.47 16.20
C GLN A 46 -44.78 -50.26 15.51
N LEU A 47 -46.10 -50.16 15.50
CA LEU A 47 -46.83 -49.02 14.94
C LEU A 47 -46.44 -47.71 15.64
N MET A 48 -46.42 -47.68 16.96
CA MET A 48 -45.99 -46.50 17.73
C MET A 48 -44.54 -46.09 17.42
N ASN A 49 -43.65 -47.07 17.24
CA ASN A 49 -42.26 -46.79 16.86
C ASN A 49 -42.18 -46.22 15.44
N MET A 50 -42.95 -46.76 14.50
CA MET A 50 -43.02 -46.30 13.12
C MET A 50 -43.51 -44.85 13.05
N GLU A 51 -44.58 -44.50 13.75
CA GLU A 51 -45.09 -43.13 13.85
C GLU A 51 -44.03 -42.19 14.45
N ARG A 52 -43.33 -42.63 15.50
CA ARG A 52 -42.24 -41.85 16.11
C ARG A 52 -41.11 -41.59 15.10
N PHE A 53 -40.72 -42.60 14.32
CA PHE A 53 -39.68 -42.46 13.30
C PHE A 53 -40.12 -41.53 12.17
N LEU A 54 -41.34 -41.67 11.66
CA LEU A 54 -41.89 -40.78 10.64
C LEU A 54 -41.91 -39.33 11.11
N LYS A 55 -42.32 -39.08 12.36
CA LYS A 55 -42.29 -37.74 12.95
C LYS A 55 -40.87 -37.17 13.04
N ARG A 56 -39.88 -37.98 13.43
CA ARG A 56 -38.47 -37.56 13.50
C ARG A 56 -37.93 -37.26 12.10
N LEU A 57 -38.19 -38.13 11.13
CA LEU A 57 -37.80 -37.93 9.74
C LEU A 57 -38.38 -36.64 9.17
N GLY A 58 -39.67 -36.35 9.42
CA GLY A 58 -40.29 -35.11 9.00
C GLY A 58 -39.57 -33.88 9.56
N LYS A 59 -39.23 -33.88 10.86
CA LYS A 59 -38.47 -32.78 11.48
C LYS A 59 -37.07 -32.63 10.91
N THR A 60 -36.35 -33.73 10.74
CA THR A 60 -35.00 -33.73 10.16
C THR A 60 -35.03 -33.21 8.72
N ASN A 61 -36.04 -33.58 7.93
CA ASN A 61 -36.17 -33.13 6.56
C ASN A 61 -36.40 -31.62 6.45
N VAL A 62 -37.24 -31.05 7.32
CA VAL A 62 -37.43 -29.59 7.39
C VAL A 62 -36.12 -28.89 7.77
N SER A 63 -35.46 -29.35 8.83
CA SER A 63 -34.18 -28.75 9.27
C SER A 63 -33.09 -28.85 8.19
N LEU A 64 -33.07 -29.93 7.40
CA LEU A 64 -32.14 -30.10 6.29
C LEU A 64 -32.44 -29.12 5.16
N ALA A 65 -33.72 -28.90 4.84
CA ALA A 65 -34.14 -27.93 3.84
C ALA A 65 -33.74 -26.49 4.24
N ASP A 66 -33.96 -26.13 5.52
CA ASP A 66 -33.56 -24.83 6.06
C ASP A 66 -32.04 -24.64 5.96
N CYS A 67 -31.26 -25.65 6.38
CA CYS A 67 -29.79 -25.61 6.29
C CYS A 67 -29.29 -25.50 4.84
N HIS A 68 -29.92 -26.21 3.91
CA HIS A 68 -29.58 -26.12 2.49
C HIS A 68 -29.87 -24.72 1.94
N GLN A 69 -31.01 -24.13 2.29
CA GLN A 69 -31.35 -22.77 1.88
C GLN A 69 -30.34 -21.74 2.43
N GLU A 70 -29.98 -21.85 3.71
CA GLU A 70 -28.96 -21.00 4.32
C GLU A 70 -27.61 -21.14 3.62
N SER A 71 -27.20 -22.38 3.32
CA SER A 71 -25.96 -22.64 2.58
C SER A 71 -25.94 -22.00 1.19
N VAL A 72 -27.07 -21.99 0.48
CA VAL A 72 -27.19 -21.33 -0.83
C VAL A 72 -27.06 -19.82 -0.68
N ILE A 73 -27.72 -19.21 0.31
CA ILE A 73 -27.63 -17.76 0.58
C ILE A 73 -26.19 -17.37 0.93
N LEU A 74 -25.52 -18.15 1.78
CA LEU A 74 -24.12 -17.92 2.14
C LEU A 74 -23.21 -18.02 0.91
N GLY A 75 -23.43 -18.99 0.02
CA GLY A 75 -22.67 -19.12 -1.23
C GLY A 75 -22.81 -17.89 -2.14
N VAL A 76 -24.02 -17.33 -2.26
CA VAL A 76 -24.26 -16.09 -3.01
C VAL A 76 -23.52 -14.92 -2.37
N ASN A 77 -23.62 -14.77 -1.04
CA ASN A 77 -22.96 -13.68 -0.32
C ASN A 77 -21.43 -13.75 -0.46
N ILE A 78 -20.85 -14.95 -0.38
CA ILE A 78 -19.40 -15.17 -0.61
C ILE A 78 -19.02 -14.70 -2.01
N THR A 79 -19.78 -15.10 -3.03
CA THR A 79 -19.52 -14.71 -4.43
C THR A 79 -19.56 -13.19 -4.62
N VAL A 80 -20.51 -12.50 -3.98
CA VAL A 80 -20.60 -11.03 -4.03
C VAL A 80 -19.37 -10.40 -3.38
N LEU A 81 -18.98 -10.87 -2.19
CA LEU A 81 -17.81 -10.36 -1.48
C LEU A 81 -16.51 -10.60 -2.25
N GLU A 82 -16.34 -11.76 -2.88
CA GLU A 82 -15.19 -12.05 -3.73
C GLU A 82 -15.08 -11.06 -4.90
N LYS A 83 -16.22 -10.72 -5.52
CA LYS A 83 -16.26 -9.72 -6.60
C LYS A 83 -15.93 -8.31 -6.10
N GLU A 84 -16.44 -7.92 -4.92
CA GLU A 84 -16.11 -6.64 -4.30
C GLU A 84 -14.62 -6.54 -3.95
N ILE A 85 -14.02 -7.62 -3.44
CA ILE A 85 -12.58 -7.68 -3.17
C ILE A 85 -11.78 -7.43 -4.45
N GLU A 86 -12.16 -8.08 -5.55
CA GLU A 86 -11.42 -7.90 -6.81
C GLU A 86 -11.54 -6.47 -7.36
N MET A 87 -12.73 -5.88 -7.30
CA MET A 87 -12.94 -4.48 -7.65
C MET A 87 -12.07 -3.54 -6.79
N HIS A 88 -11.98 -3.79 -5.47
CA HIS A 88 -11.15 -2.97 -4.60
C HIS A 88 -9.66 -3.09 -4.93
N LYS A 89 -9.16 -4.28 -5.30
CA LYS A 89 -7.77 -4.44 -5.74
C LYS A 89 -7.47 -3.65 -7.00
N GLU A 90 -8.38 -3.62 -7.97
CA GLU A 90 -8.22 -2.83 -9.20
C GLU A 90 -8.14 -1.33 -8.88
N ILE A 91 -9.02 -0.85 -7.99
CA ILE A 91 -9.03 0.54 -7.53
C ILE A 91 -7.72 0.87 -6.80
N GLU A 92 -7.27 -0.01 -5.90
CA GLU A 92 -6.02 0.16 -5.15
C GLU A 92 -4.81 0.24 -6.09
N ALA A 93 -4.74 -0.63 -7.10
CA ALA A 93 -3.66 -0.61 -8.09
C ALA A 93 -3.66 0.71 -8.89
N ASN A 94 -4.83 1.20 -9.31
CA ASN A 94 -4.95 2.46 -10.02
C ASN A 94 -4.53 3.66 -9.16
N LEU A 95 -5.03 3.74 -7.92
CA LEU A 95 -4.67 4.80 -6.98
C LEU A 95 -3.19 4.77 -6.63
N THR A 96 -2.61 3.58 -6.47
CA THR A 96 -1.17 3.42 -6.22
C THR A 96 -0.36 4.01 -7.38
N SER A 97 -0.73 3.70 -8.62
CA SER A 97 -0.07 4.27 -9.81
C SER A 97 -0.21 5.79 -9.86
N GLU A 98 -1.39 6.32 -9.57
CA GLU A 98 -1.65 7.76 -9.56
C GLU A 98 -0.83 8.48 -8.48
N ILE A 99 -0.74 7.90 -7.28
CA ILE A 99 0.07 8.43 -6.18
C ILE A 99 1.55 8.44 -6.57
N THR A 100 2.07 7.37 -7.17
CA THR A 100 3.47 7.31 -7.62
C THR A 100 3.77 8.41 -8.65
N LEU A 101 2.89 8.59 -9.64
CA LEU A 101 3.03 9.65 -10.64
C LEU A 101 3.06 11.05 -9.99
N HIS A 102 2.16 11.32 -9.05
CA HIS A 102 2.13 12.61 -8.36
C HIS A 102 3.37 12.84 -7.50
N GLN A 103 3.89 11.80 -6.85
CA GLN A 103 5.14 11.89 -6.08
C GLN A 103 6.33 12.23 -6.98
N GLU A 104 6.44 11.61 -8.15
CA GLU A 104 7.47 11.93 -9.14
C GLU A 104 7.35 13.38 -9.64
N HIS A 105 6.13 13.83 -9.91
CA HIS A 105 5.89 15.20 -10.35
C HIS A 105 6.22 16.23 -9.27
N ILE A 106 5.85 15.98 -8.01
CA ILE A 106 6.22 16.83 -6.87
C ILE A 106 7.75 16.91 -6.75
N LYS A 107 8.44 15.78 -6.85
CA LYS A 107 9.90 15.74 -6.78
C LYS A 107 10.54 16.56 -7.91
N PHE A 108 10.04 16.40 -9.14
CA PHE A 108 10.51 17.20 -10.27
C PHE A 108 10.32 18.70 -10.05
N LEU A 109 9.16 19.12 -9.54
CA LEU A 109 8.88 20.52 -9.24
C LEU A 109 9.79 21.05 -8.12
N GLN A 110 10.07 20.24 -7.09
CA GLN A 110 11.00 20.60 -6.02
C GLN A 110 12.42 20.81 -6.56
N ASP A 111 12.93 19.87 -7.37
CA ASP A 111 14.26 19.98 -7.97
C ASP A 111 14.37 21.24 -8.86
N ASN A 112 13.33 21.53 -9.65
CA ASN A 112 13.26 22.73 -10.49
C ASN A 112 13.26 24.02 -9.67
N LEU A 113 12.47 24.06 -8.59
CA LEU A 113 12.39 25.20 -7.69
C LEU A 113 13.73 25.47 -7.02
N THR A 114 14.38 24.43 -6.49
CA THR A 114 15.71 24.54 -5.86
C THR A 114 16.76 25.04 -6.86
N GLN A 115 16.77 24.50 -8.09
CA GLN A 115 17.68 24.98 -9.12
C GLN A 115 17.44 26.45 -9.46
N THR A 116 16.17 26.87 -9.55
CA THR A 116 15.80 28.26 -9.84
C THR A 116 16.19 29.19 -8.69
N SER A 117 16.04 28.76 -7.45
CA SER A 117 16.50 29.50 -6.26
C SER A 117 17.99 29.75 -6.30
N HIS A 118 18.80 28.73 -6.57
CA HIS A 118 20.26 28.89 -6.67
C HIS A 118 20.68 29.81 -7.82
N LYS A 119 19.99 29.74 -8.98
CA LYS A 119 20.23 30.67 -10.08
C LYS A 119 19.90 32.11 -9.68
N TRP A 120 18.80 32.31 -8.95
CA TRP A 120 18.41 33.62 -8.45
C TRP A 120 19.45 34.19 -7.47
N GLU A 121 19.87 33.40 -6.48
CA GLU A 121 20.92 33.78 -5.51
C GLU A 121 22.23 34.16 -6.22
N SER A 122 22.62 33.40 -7.24
CA SER A 122 23.80 33.70 -8.05
C SER A 122 23.66 35.02 -8.81
N CYS A 123 22.49 35.29 -9.40
CA CYS A 123 22.22 36.56 -10.08
C CYS A 123 22.26 37.75 -9.11
N GLU A 124 21.71 37.62 -7.92
CA GLU A 124 21.71 38.66 -6.89
C GLU A 124 23.14 38.98 -6.41
N ALA A 125 23.96 37.96 -6.20
CA ALA A 125 25.38 38.12 -5.88
C ALA A 125 26.14 38.82 -7.01
N LEU A 126 25.89 38.43 -8.27
CA LEU A 126 26.52 39.05 -9.43
C LEU A 126 26.13 40.53 -9.56
N TYR A 127 24.85 40.85 -9.35
CA TYR A 127 24.34 42.21 -9.35
C TYR A 127 25.03 43.07 -8.29
N SER A 128 25.13 42.55 -7.06
CA SER A 128 25.81 43.24 -5.95
C SER A 128 27.30 43.49 -6.25
N ALA A 129 27.97 42.53 -6.91
CA ALA A 129 29.36 42.69 -7.34
C ALA A 129 29.51 43.75 -8.43
N VAL A 130 28.64 43.76 -9.44
CA VAL A 130 28.63 44.77 -10.50
C VAL A 130 28.39 46.17 -9.90
N GLU A 131 27.45 46.30 -8.97
CA GLU A 131 27.17 47.57 -8.31
C GLU A 131 28.37 48.07 -7.50
N SER A 132 29.04 47.18 -6.78
CA SER A 132 30.27 47.51 -6.06
C SER A 132 31.39 47.96 -7.02
N GLN A 133 31.54 47.30 -8.17
CA GLN A 133 32.49 47.69 -9.21
C GLN A 133 32.15 49.04 -9.84
N ARG A 134 30.86 49.31 -10.09
CA ARG A 134 30.38 50.61 -10.60
C ARG A 134 30.77 51.74 -9.65
N ILE A 135 30.47 51.59 -8.36
CA ILE A 135 30.84 52.57 -7.33
C ILE A 135 32.36 52.79 -7.29
N ALA A 136 33.15 51.72 -7.33
CA ALA A 136 34.61 51.81 -7.37
C ALA A 136 35.12 52.54 -8.62
N ALA A 137 34.56 52.24 -9.80
CA ALA A 137 34.93 52.90 -11.06
C ALA A 137 34.57 54.39 -11.05
N GLU A 138 33.41 54.76 -10.50
CA GLU A 138 33.02 56.16 -10.33
C GLU A 138 33.96 56.93 -9.41
N SER A 139 34.38 56.31 -8.29
CA SER A 139 35.37 56.89 -7.39
C SER A 139 36.71 57.11 -8.12
N GLN A 140 37.21 56.10 -8.83
CA GLN A 140 38.46 56.19 -9.59
C GLN A 140 38.39 57.26 -10.70
N ALA A 141 37.26 57.37 -11.40
CA ALA A 141 37.04 58.40 -12.41
C ALA A 141 37.11 59.81 -11.80
N LYS A 142 36.52 60.00 -10.61
CA LYS A 142 36.57 61.28 -9.87
C LYS A 142 37.98 61.63 -9.40
N ASP A 143 38.73 60.65 -8.90
CA ASP A 143 40.13 60.83 -8.48
C ASP A 143 41.01 61.18 -9.68
N CYS A 144 40.81 60.51 -10.82
CA CYS A 144 41.50 60.81 -12.07
C CYS A 144 41.21 62.24 -12.55
N GLU A 145 39.95 62.66 -12.55
CA GLU A 145 39.58 64.04 -12.95
C GLU A 145 40.18 65.07 -11.99
N SER A 146 40.19 64.80 -10.69
CA SER A 146 40.82 65.67 -9.68
C SER A 146 42.34 65.79 -9.90
N ASN A 147 43.01 64.66 -10.18
CA ASN A 147 44.44 64.64 -10.46
C ASN A 147 44.77 65.38 -11.78
N LYS A 148 43.96 65.21 -12.81
CA LYS A 148 44.06 65.96 -14.07
C LYS A 148 43.95 67.46 -13.83
N GLN A 149 42.98 67.92 -13.04
CA GLN A 149 42.85 69.34 -12.68
C GLN A 149 44.07 69.84 -11.89
N TYR A 150 44.59 69.04 -10.96
CA TYR A 150 45.81 69.36 -10.21
C TYR A 150 47.02 69.53 -11.14
N LEU A 151 47.24 68.56 -12.04
CA LEU A 151 48.34 68.62 -13.02
C LEU A 151 48.20 69.81 -13.96
N GLN A 152 46.99 70.14 -14.40
CA GLN A 152 46.73 71.33 -15.21
C GLN A 152 47.12 72.62 -14.48
N LYS A 153 46.78 72.74 -13.17
CA LYS A 153 47.22 73.88 -12.34
C LYS A 153 48.73 73.95 -12.22
N GLN A 154 49.40 72.82 -11.96
CA GLN A 154 50.86 72.77 -11.88
C GLN A 154 51.52 73.20 -13.20
N LEU A 155 51.03 72.71 -14.34
CA LEU A 155 51.51 73.12 -15.66
C LEU A 155 51.33 74.62 -15.92
N GLN A 156 50.20 75.21 -15.49
CA GLN A 156 49.99 76.67 -15.59
C GLN A 156 51.01 77.45 -14.74
N MET A 157 51.29 77.01 -13.52
CA MET A 157 52.30 77.64 -12.65
C MET A 157 53.71 77.56 -13.25
N CYS A 158 54.08 76.43 -13.86
CA CYS A 158 55.35 76.31 -14.60
C CYS A 158 55.41 77.25 -15.81
N LYS A 159 54.27 77.47 -16.50
CA LYS A 159 54.20 78.37 -17.66
C LYS A 159 54.34 79.86 -17.28
N VAL A 160 53.90 80.25 -16.08
CA VAL A 160 54.05 81.61 -15.53
C VAL A 160 55.48 81.90 -15.09
N ASN A 161 56.24 80.89 -14.66
CA ASN A 161 57.61 81.04 -14.18
C ASN A 161 58.70 80.98 -15.27
N HIS A 162 58.34 80.94 -16.56
CA HIS A 162 59.30 80.84 -17.67
C HIS A 162 59.58 82.16 -18.42
N HIS A 163 59.28 83.33 -17.84
CA HIS A 163 59.89 84.59 -18.27
C HIS A 163 61.18 84.90 -17.50
N SER A 164 62.18 84.03 -17.63
CA SER A 164 63.61 84.39 -17.71
C SER A 164 64.46 83.12 -17.91
N GLU A 165 65.11 83.04 -19.07
CA GLU A 165 66.27 82.19 -19.35
C GLU A 165 67.57 82.89 -18.90
N PRO A 166 68.76 82.24 -18.94
CA PRO A 166 69.00 80.79 -18.86
C PRO A 166 70.25 80.44 -18.01
N VAL A 167 70.28 79.28 -17.33
CA VAL A 167 71.56 78.59 -17.07
C VAL A 167 71.37 77.06 -17.09
N ASN A 168 72.00 76.45 -18.09
CA ASN A 168 72.65 75.13 -18.17
C ASN A 168 72.38 74.05 -17.11
N GLY A 169 72.08 72.84 -17.61
CA GLY A 169 72.81 71.64 -17.19
C GLY A 169 71.96 70.40 -16.92
N GLY A 170 72.22 69.34 -17.70
CA GLY A 170 72.13 67.96 -17.21
C GLY A 170 70.87 67.16 -17.58
N VAL A 171 70.94 66.46 -18.70
CA VAL A 171 70.06 65.33 -19.02
C VAL A 171 70.46 64.13 -18.16
N ALA A 172 69.53 63.62 -17.35
CA ALA A 172 69.59 62.27 -16.79
C ALA A 172 68.22 61.59 -16.99
N ALA A 173 68.17 60.61 -17.89
CA ALA A 173 66.99 59.83 -18.19
C ALA A 173 66.69 58.85 -17.04
N SER A 174 65.49 58.94 -16.46
CA SER A 174 64.99 57.96 -15.48
C SER A 174 64.21 56.86 -16.21
N GLN A 175 64.79 55.66 -16.21
CA GLN A 175 64.14 54.43 -16.69
C GLN A 175 63.22 53.89 -15.60
N SER A 176 61.91 54.07 -15.72
CA SER A 176 60.93 53.40 -14.84
C SER A 176 59.66 52.94 -15.55
N SER A 177 59.72 52.70 -16.87
CA SER A 177 58.55 52.29 -17.66
C SER A 177 58.41 50.78 -17.90
N ILE A 178 59.29 49.93 -17.36
CA ILE A 178 59.31 48.48 -17.69
C ILE A 178 58.69 47.61 -16.59
N LEU A 179 58.62 48.06 -15.33
CA LEU A 179 58.08 47.24 -14.23
C LEU A 179 56.55 47.26 -14.13
N ALA A 180 55.86 48.25 -14.71
CA ALA A 180 54.39 48.30 -14.68
C ALA A 180 53.74 47.31 -15.67
N LEU A 181 54.40 47.01 -16.80
CA LEU A 181 53.89 46.08 -17.81
C LEU A 181 54.10 44.60 -17.41
N SER A 182 55.10 44.27 -16.58
CA SER A 182 55.31 42.90 -16.12
C SER A 182 54.25 42.43 -15.12
N VAL A 183 53.70 43.33 -14.28
CA VAL A 183 52.66 42.97 -13.31
C VAL A 183 51.32 42.69 -13.99
N VAL A 184 50.99 43.43 -15.06
CA VAL A 184 49.74 43.20 -15.82
C VAL A 184 49.79 41.87 -16.59
N LEU A 185 50.94 41.51 -17.16
CA LEU A 185 51.09 40.22 -17.87
C LEU A 185 51.04 39.00 -16.93
N PHE A 186 51.52 39.11 -15.68
CA PHE A 186 51.47 37.99 -14.72
C PHE A 186 50.06 37.71 -14.18
N VAL A 187 49.22 38.75 -14.01
CA VAL A 187 47.83 38.59 -13.58
C VAL A 187 46.98 37.95 -14.68
N SER A 188 47.22 38.32 -15.95
CA SER A 188 46.53 37.70 -17.09
C SER A 188 46.90 36.22 -17.29
N LEU A 189 48.14 35.81 -17.00
CA LEU A 189 48.54 34.40 -17.09
C LEU A 189 47.94 33.53 -15.97
N HIS A 190 47.75 34.05 -14.76
CA HIS A 190 47.13 33.28 -13.66
C HIS A 190 45.63 33.05 -13.87
N LEU A 191 44.93 34.01 -14.51
CA LEU A 191 43.50 33.86 -14.81
C LEU A 191 43.24 32.80 -15.90
N ILE A 192 44.13 32.65 -16.89
CA ILE A 192 43.98 31.66 -17.97
C ILE A 192 44.32 30.23 -17.49
N THR A 193 45.27 30.07 -16.56
CA THR A 193 45.61 28.74 -16.03
C THR A 193 44.56 28.16 -15.07
N CYS A 194 43.71 28.99 -14.45
CA CYS A 194 42.64 28.51 -13.59
C CYS A 194 41.43 27.96 -14.36
N GLU A 195 41.11 28.48 -15.56
CA GLU A 195 39.99 27.95 -16.36
C GLU A 195 40.28 26.59 -17.02
N CYS A 196 41.56 26.26 -17.26
CA CYS A 196 41.91 25.04 -17.99
C CYS A 196 41.94 23.77 -17.11
N ASN A 197 41.79 23.88 -15.79
CA ASN A 197 41.90 22.74 -14.86
C ASN A 197 40.55 22.25 -14.28
N ILE A 198 39.42 22.88 -14.66
CA ILE A 198 38.09 22.51 -14.14
C ILE A 198 37.30 21.62 -15.14
N THR A 199 37.79 21.45 -16.37
CA THR A 199 37.12 20.60 -17.40
C THR A 199 37.69 19.18 -17.53
N LYS A 200 38.51 18.72 -16.57
CA LYS A 200 38.96 17.32 -16.48
C LYS A 200 38.81 16.77 -15.06
N ARG A 201 37.57 16.46 -14.67
CA ARG A 201 37.27 15.37 -13.75
C ARG A 201 35.82 14.93 -13.88
#